data_AF-A0A923RTQ8-F1
#
_entry.id   AF-A0A923RTQ8-F1
#
_cell.length_a   1.000
_cell.length_b   1.000
_cell.length_c   1.000
_cell.angle_alpha   90.00
_cell.angle_beta   90.00
_cell.angle_gamma   90.00
#
_symmetry.space_group_name_H-M   'P 1'
#
loop_
_entity.id
_entity.type
_entity.pdbx_description
1 polymer ?
#
loop_
_entity_poly.entity_id
_entity_poly.type
_entity_poly.pdbx_seq_one_letter_code
_entity_poly.pdbx_strand_id
1 'polypeptide(L)'
;MGIRITGIDVPFGGISWEYTETEKQAIQKLFFFLESKRLLTNPIEMEIKQWCIESALEIKRRLVDTLSECDFSKDTIGCIRSMIGACNDFLDRLDTVKETGIIFKNEKGDWANSAFSSAMKQFRNVFRENINLLSSVYGIIFTKTIPTEY
;
A
#
# COMPACT_ATOMS: atom_id res chain seq x y z
N MET A 1 1.28 -26.78 12.88
CA MET A 1 0.83 -25.63 12.07
C MET A 1 0.18 -26.18 10.82
N GLY A 2 -1.09 -25.86 10.56
CA GLY A 2 -1.76 -26.27 9.33
C GLY A 2 -1.37 -25.32 8.20
N ILE A 3 -0.93 -25.88 7.07
CA ILE A 3 -0.69 -25.13 5.83
C ILE A 3 -2.01 -25.09 5.07
N ARG A 4 -2.44 -23.89 4.67
CA ARG A 4 -3.57 -23.71 3.76
C ARG A 4 -3.06 -23.48 2.35
N ILE A 5 -3.74 -24.09 1.39
CA ILE A 5 -3.48 -23.91 -0.02
C ILE A 5 -4.65 -23.13 -0.61
N THR A 6 -4.38 -22.03 -1.30
CA THR A 6 -5.37 -21.32 -2.08
C THR A 6 -4.98 -21.30 -3.55
N GLY A 7 -5.88 -21.82 -4.40
CA GLY A 7 -5.79 -21.63 -5.84
C GLY A 7 -6.46 -20.31 -6.20
N ILE A 8 -5.69 -19.35 -6.70
CA ILE A 8 -6.24 -18.08 -7.19
C ILE A 8 -5.99 -18.03 -8.68
N ASP A 9 -7.08 -17.93 -9.43
CA ASP A 9 -7.04 -17.65 -10.86
C ASP A 9 -6.77 -16.15 -11.05
N VAL A 10 -5.50 -15.79 -11.19
CA VAL A 10 -5.11 -14.47 -11.70
C VAL A 10 -5.09 -14.52 -13.24
N PRO A 11 -5.26 -13.38 -13.95
CA PRO A 11 -5.33 -13.32 -15.42
C PRO A 11 -4.15 -13.96 -16.18
N PHE A 12 -3.06 -14.26 -15.48
CA PHE A 12 -1.82 -14.81 -16.02
C PHE A 12 -1.55 -16.28 -15.64
N GLY A 13 -2.55 -16.99 -15.13
CA GLY A 13 -2.47 -18.41 -14.75
C GLY A 13 -2.66 -18.65 -13.25
N GLY A 14 -3.18 -19.82 -12.87
CA GLY A 14 -3.44 -20.16 -11.47
C GLY A 14 -2.15 -20.22 -10.65
N ILE A 15 -2.02 -19.37 -9.64
CA ILE A 15 -0.92 -19.44 -8.67
C ILE A 15 -1.47 -20.16 -7.44
N SER A 16 -0.84 -21.26 -7.06
CA SER A 16 -1.12 -21.97 -5.80
C SER A 16 -0.30 -21.35 -4.69
N TRP A 17 -0.96 -20.64 -3.77
CA TRP A 17 -0.31 -20.04 -2.62
C TRP A 17 -0.44 -20.97 -1.42
N GLU A 18 0.68 -21.14 -0.70
CA GLU A 18 0.71 -21.84 0.58
C GLU A 18 0.96 -20.83 1.69
N TYR A 19 0.12 -20.83 2.73
CA TYR A 19 0.29 -19.93 3.88
C TYR A 19 -0.19 -20.56 5.19
N THR A 20 0.28 -20.01 6.31
CA THR A 20 -0.12 -20.41 7.66
C THR A 20 -1.17 -19.47 8.28
N GLU A 21 -1.94 -19.96 9.25
CA GLU A 21 -2.88 -19.11 10.01
C GLU A 21 -2.19 -17.92 10.69
N THR A 22 -0.93 -18.09 11.11
CA THR A 22 -0.14 -17.02 11.72
C THR A 22 0.14 -15.90 10.72
N GLU A 23 0.51 -16.24 9.48
CA GLU A 23 0.65 -15.25 8.40
C GLU A 23 -0.67 -14.51 8.15
N LYS A 24 -1.78 -15.25 8.05
CA LYS A 24 -3.12 -14.64 7.84
C LYS A 24 -3.43 -13.59 8.92
N GLN A 25 -3.17 -13.92 10.18
CA GLN A 25 -3.39 -13.00 11.30
C GLN A 25 -2.47 -11.78 11.24
N ALA A 26 -1.20 -11.96 10.85
CA ALA A 26 -0.26 -10.86 10.70
C ALA A 26 -0.67 -9.90 9.56
N ILE A 27 -1.10 -10.43 8.40
CA ILE A 27 -1.61 -9.61 7.29
C ILE A 27 -2.91 -8.91 7.69
N GLN A 28 -3.81 -9.56 8.44
CA GLN A 28 -5.03 -8.91 8.93
C GLN A 28 -4.71 -7.71 9.83
N LYS A 29 -3.73 -7.84 10.74
CA LYS A 29 -3.26 -6.72 11.58
C LYS A 29 -2.62 -5.61 10.74
N LEU A 30 -1.88 -5.96 9.69
CA LEU A 30 -1.34 -4.99 8.75
C LEU A 30 -2.47 -4.22 8.05
N PHE A 31 -3.54 -4.89 7.61
CA PHE A 31 -4.67 -4.23 6.98
C PHE A 31 -5.34 -3.23 7.91
N PHE A 32 -5.63 -3.59 9.15
CA PHE A 32 -6.19 -2.66 10.14
C PHE A 32 -5.33 -1.39 10.29
N PHE A 33 -4.01 -1.55 10.28
CA PHE A 33 -3.10 -0.41 10.30
C PHE A 33 -3.21 0.41 9.01
N LEU A 34 -3.14 -0.20 7.83
CA LEU A 34 -3.18 0.50 6.54
C LEU A 34 -4.50 1.24 6.30
N GLU A 35 -5.63 0.68 6.76
CA GLU A 35 -6.94 1.32 6.70
C GLU A 35 -7.02 2.64 7.47
N SER A 36 -6.17 2.80 8.50
CA SER A 36 -6.09 4.03 9.27
C SER A 36 -5.24 5.12 8.60
N LYS A 37 -4.51 4.80 7.51
CA LYS A 37 -3.51 5.70 6.94
C LYS A 37 -4.11 6.62 5.89
N ARG A 38 -4.06 7.92 6.20
CA ARG A 38 -4.51 9.03 5.34
C ARG A 38 -3.96 8.94 3.92
N LEU A 39 -2.68 8.60 3.79
CA LEU A 39 -2.03 8.50 2.48
C LEU A 39 -2.73 7.51 1.53
N LEU A 40 -3.38 6.48 2.07
CA LEU A 40 -4.13 5.48 1.31
C LEU A 40 -5.63 5.79 1.21
N THR A 41 -6.23 6.38 2.26
CA THR A 41 -7.70 6.39 2.41
C THR A 41 -8.36 7.76 2.34
N ASN A 42 -7.61 8.85 2.45
CA ASN A 42 -8.20 10.18 2.51
C ASN A 42 -8.54 10.73 1.11
N PRO A 43 -9.66 11.48 0.98
CA PRO A 43 -9.97 12.22 -0.23
C PRO A 43 -8.88 13.28 -0.49
N ILE A 44 -8.47 13.36 -1.75
CA ILE A 44 -7.22 13.94 -2.25
C ILE A 44 -7.27 15.48 -2.29
N GLU A 45 -8.27 16.10 -1.71
CA GLU A 45 -8.58 17.50 -2.01
C GLU A 45 -7.66 18.48 -1.25
N MET A 46 -7.08 18.05 -0.13
CA MET A 46 -6.12 18.84 0.66
C MET A 46 -5.11 17.93 1.37
N GLU A 47 -3.90 17.83 0.82
CA GLU A 47 -2.80 17.12 1.49
C GLU A 47 -1.66 18.07 1.79
N ILE A 48 -1.08 17.92 2.98
CA ILE A 48 0.14 18.62 3.36
C ILE A 48 1.29 17.66 3.07
N LYS A 49 2.27 18.10 2.27
CA LYS A 49 3.44 17.31 1.87
C LYS A 49 4.06 16.57 3.06
N GLN A 50 4.26 17.28 4.18
CA GLN A 50 4.86 16.76 5.39
C GLN A 50 4.06 15.58 5.99
N TRP A 51 2.73 15.67 6.03
CA TRP A 51 1.88 14.58 6.53
C TRP A 51 1.89 13.36 5.60
N CYS A 52 2.04 13.56 4.29
CA CYS A 52 2.22 12.46 3.35
C CYS A 52 3.56 11.74 3.59
N ILE A 53 4.64 12.49 3.82
CA ILE A 53 5.97 11.93 4.15
C ILE A 53 5.90 11.15 5.45
N GLU A 54 5.32 11.72 6.51
CA GLU A 54 5.16 11.06 7.80
C GLU A 54 4.36 9.77 7.68
N SER A 55 3.21 9.82 6.98
CA SER A 55 2.40 8.62 6.75
C SER A 55 3.14 7.56 5.93
N ALA A 56 3.95 7.94 4.94
CA ALA A 56 4.74 6.99 4.15
C ALA A 56 5.84 6.32 4.99
N LEU A 57 6.50 7.08 5.86
CA LEU A 57 7.52 6.57 6.80
C LEU A 57 6.90 5.59 7.82
N GLU A 58 5.75 5.93 8.39
CA GLU A 58 5.02 5.04 9.30
C GLU A 58 4.62 3.74 8.63
N ILE A 59 4.11 3.81 7.39
CA ILE A 59 3.75 2.63 6.60
C ILE A 59 4.99 1.77 6.34
N LYS A 60 6.07 2.37 5.86
CA LYS A 60 7.33 1.67 5.59
C LYS A 60 7.83 0.93 6.83
N ARG A 61 7.83 1.60 7.99
CA ARG A 61 8.24 0.99 9.26
C ARG A 61 7.33 -0.19 9.62
N ARG A 62 6.01 -0.01 9.55
CA ARG A 62 5.06 -1.10 9.85
C ARG A 62 5.26 -2.31 8.95
N LEU A 63 5.50 -2.10 7.65
CA LEU A 63 5.73 -3.19 6.69
C LEU A 63 6.99 -4.01 7.04
N VAL A 64 8.08 -3.32 7.41
CA VAL A 64 9.32 -3.98 7.87
C VAL A 64 9.09 -4.74 9.18
N ASP A 65 8.38 -4.12 10.13
CA ASP A 65 8.04 -4.76 11.40
C ASP A 65 7.17 -6.01 11.16
N THR A 66 6.19 -5.94 10.25
CA THR A 66 5.35 -7.09 9.88
C THR A 66 6.18 -8.25 9.36
N LEU A 67 7.17 -8.02 8.48
CA LEU A 67 8.06 -9.09 7.98
C LEU A 67 8.85 -9.80 9.08
N SER A 68 8.94 -9.22 10.28
CA SER A 68 9.65 -9.80 11.42
C SER A 68 8.73 -10.55 12.40
N GLU A 69 7.40 -10.53 12.18
CA GLU A 69 6.42 -11.15 13.10
C GLU A 69 6.37 -12.68 12.97
N CYS A 70 6.60 -13.22 11.78
CA CYS A 70 6.58 -14.65 11.50
C CYS A 70 7.25 -14.99 10.17
N ASP A 71 7.42 -16.29 9.90
CA ASP A 71 7.89 -16.78 8.61
C ASP A 71 6.77 -16.69 7.56
N PHE A 72 6.87 -15.72 6.66
CA PHE A 72 5.95 -15.55 5.54
C PHE A 72 6.34 -16.39 4.34
N SER A 73 5.35 -16.77 3.54
CA SER A 73 5.59 -17.31 2.20
C SER A 73 6.39 -16.31 1.33
N LYS A 74 7.15 -16.85 0.37
CA LYS A 74 7.97 -16.02 -0.55
C LYS A 74 7.12 -15.00 -1.30
N ASP A 75 5.92 -15.38 -1.68
CA ASP A 75 5.01 -14.53 -2.44
C ASP A 75 4.47 -13.38 -1.57
N THR A 76 4.13 -13.66 -0.30
CA THR A 76 3.72 -12.60 0.65
C THR A 76 4.87 -11.64 0.96
N ILE A 77 6.08 -12.16 1.12
CA ILE A 77 7.29 -11.33 1.23
C ILE A 77 7.45 -10.46 -0.01
N GLY A 78 7.20 -11.00 -1.20
CA GLY A 78 7.20 -10.27 -2.47
C GLY A 78 6.23 -9.10 -2.46
N CYS A 79 4.98 -9.32 -2.05
CA CYS A 79 3.98 -8.26 -1.93
C CYS A 79 4.39 -7.16 -0.96
N ILE A 80 4.88 -7.53 0.23
CA ILE A 80 5.29 -6.56 1.26
C ILE A 80 6.52 -5.76 0.78
N ARG A 81 7.50 -6.41 0.13
CA ARG A 81 8.66 -5.73 -0.45
C ARG A 81 8.27 -4.77 -1.57
N SER A 82 7.29 -5.12 -2.40
CA SER A 82 6.75 -4.24 -3.43
C SER A 82 6.17 -2.96 -2.82
N MET A 83 5.38 -3.09 -1.74
CA MET A 83 4.86 -1.94 -0.99
C MET A 83 5.97 -1.10 -0.32
N ILE A 84 7.02 -1.74 0.23
CA ILE A 84 8.20 -1.02 0.77
C ILE A 84 8.92 -0.23 -0.35
N GLY A 85 9.05 -0.83 -1.54
CA GLY A 85 9.61 -0.16 -2.72
C GLY A 85 8.82 1.09 -3.08
N ALA A 86 7.49 0.99 -3.13
CA ALA A 86 6.61 2.14 -3.37
C ALA A 86 6.78 3.24 -2.32
N CYS A 87 6.98 2.90 -1.04
CA CYS A 87 7.31 3.89 -0.01
C CYS A 87 8.63 4.63 -0.32
N ASN A 88 9.68 3.91 -0.74
CA ASN A 88 10.96 4.53 -1.09
C ASN A 88 10.80 5.46 -2.30
N ASP A 89 10.21 4.95 -3.39
CA ASP A 89 10.01 5.72 -4.62
C ASP A 89 9.16 6.98 -4.37
N PHE A 90 8.17 6.89 -3.50
CA PHE A 90 7.35 8.02 -3.11
C PHE A 90 8.16 9.08 -2.37
N LEU A 91 8.93 8.69 -1.35
CA LEU A 91 9.76 9.59 -0.56
C LEU A 91 10.81 10.28 -1.43
N ASP A 92 11.55 9.53 -2.25
CA ASP A 92 12.58 10.06 -3.15
C ASP A 92 12.01 11.09 -4.12
N ARG A 93 10.80 10.87 -4.64
CA ARG A 93 10.13 11.83 -5.53
C ARG A 93 9.66 13.07 -4.78
N LEU A 94 9.11 12.91 -3.57
CA LEU A 94 8.65 14.05 -2.78
C LEU A 94 9.80 14.96 -2.36
N ASP A 95 11.01 14.44 -2.21
CA ASP A 95 12.21 15.26 -1.96
C ASP A 95 12.51 16.23 -3.12
N THR A 96 12.07 15.91 -4.35
CA THR A 96 12.22 16.81 -5.51
C THR A 96 11.16 17.92 -5.61
N VAL A 97 10.05 17.79 -4.85
CA VAL A 97 8.95 18.76 -4.82
C VAL A 97 9.34 19.92 -3.89
N LYS A 98 9.48 21.14 -4.43
CA LYS A 98 9.98 22.31 -3.66
C LYS A 98 8.90 22.98 -2.82
N GLU A 99 7.65 22.74 -3.15
CA GLU A 99 6.49 23.36 -2.54
C GLU A 99 6.35 22.90 -1.09
N THR A 100 6.26 23.89 -0.20
CA THR A 100 6.00 23.70 1.22
C THR A 100 4.56 24.12 1.52
N GLY A 101 3.84 23.31 2.30
CA GLY A 101 2.47 23.63 2.73
C GLY A 101 1.40 22.73 2.13
N ILE A 102 0.20 23.28 1.94
CA ILE A 102 -0.95 22.58 1.37
C ILE A 102 -0.76 22.47 -0.13
N ILE A 103 -0.75 21.24 -0.63
CA ILE A 103 -0.86 20.95 -2.06
C ILE A 103 -2.35 20.86 -2.35
N PHE A 104 -2.80 21.51 -3.42
CA PHE A 104 -4.21 21.53 -3.85
C PHE A 104 -4.36 21.02 -5.27
N LYS A 105 -5.55 20.53 -5.59
CA LYS A 105 -5.94 20.15 -6.95
C LYS A 105 -6.34 21.38 -7.75
N ASN A 106 -5.94 21.43 -9.01
CA ASN A 106 -6.43 22.41 -9.98
C ASN A 106 -7.89 22.08 -10.36
N GLU A 107 -8.51 22.97 -11.15
CA GLU A 107 -9.91 22.83 -11.58
C GLU A 107 -10.21 21.54 -12.36
N LYS A 108 -9.18 20.86 -12.89
CA LYS A 108 -9.29 19.57 -13.61
C LYS A 108 -9.18 18.37 -12.68
N GLY A 109 -9.03 18.60 -11.38
CA GLY A 109 -8.86 17.56 -10.39
C GLY A 109 -7.42 17.05 -10.25
N ASP A 110 -6.46 17.51 -11.06
CA ASP A 110 -5.05 17.14 -10.93
C ASP A 110 -4.35 17.99 -9.87
N TRP A 111 -3.44 17.42 -9.08
CA TRP A 111 -2.59 18.25 -8.22
C TRP A 111 -1.84 19.33 -9.01
N ALA A 112 -1.76 20.54 -8.45
CA ALA A 112 -1.02 21.66 -9.04
C ALA A 112 0.46 21.31 -9.32
N ASN A 113 1.04 20.40 -8.53
CA ASN A 113 2.35 19.82 -8.79
C ASN A 113 2.22 18.43 -9.45
N SER A 114 2.67 18.32 -10.70
CA SER A 114 2.60 17.09 -11.49
C SER A 114 3.46 15.95 -10.94
N ALA A 115 4.60 16.26 -10.31
CA ALA A 115 5.47 15.26 -9.69
C ALA A 115 4.80 14.65 -8.45
N PHE A 116 4.16 15.47 -7.60
CA PHE A 116 3.37 15.00 -6.47
C PHE A 116 2.18 14.15 -6.93
N SER A 117 1.44 14.60 -7.95
CA SER A 117 0.34 13.82 -8.54
C SER A 117 0.80 12.45 -9.01
N SER A 118 1.88 12.41 -9.79
CA SER A 118 2.43 11.17 -10.33
C SER A 118 2.96 10.24 -9.24
N ALA A 119 3.63 10.78 -8.22
CA ALA A 119 4.11 10.00 -7.08
C ALA A 119 2.94 9.37 -6.28
N MET A 120 1.90 10.15 -5.98
CA MET A 120 0.71 9.67 -5.29
C MET A 120 -0.04 8.59 -6.12
N LYS A 121 -0.16 8.83 -7.43
CA LYS A 121 -0.74 7.89 -8.40
C LYS A 121 -0.08 6.52 -8.34
N GLN A 122 1.24 6.52 -8.42
CA GLN A 122 2.04 5.29 -8.45
C GLN A 122 2.02 4.59 -7.09
N PHE A 123 2.21 5.33 -5.99
CA PHE A 123 2.15 4.80 -4.64
C PHE A 123 0.84 4.05 -4.37
N ARG A 124 -0.30 4.70 -4.63
CA ARG A 124 -1.62 4.11 -4.39
C ARG A 124 -1.92 2.94 -5.32
N ASN A 125 -1.40 2.95 -6.55
CA ASN A 125 -1.57 1.82 -7.46
C ASN A 125 -0.89 0.56 -6.94
N VAL A 126 0.38 0.66 -6.54
CA VAL A 126 1.14 -0.48 -6.01
C VAL A 126 0.46 -1.04 -4.74
N PHE A 127 0.04 -0.16 -3.82
CA PHE A 127 -0.67 -0.62 -2.62
C PHE A 127 -1.99 -1.33 -2.95
N ARG A 128 -2.78 -0.78 -3.87
CA ARG A 128 -4.05 -1.39 -4.27
C ARG A 128 -3.87 -2.78 -4.87
N GLU A 129 -2.91 -2.94 -5.78
CA GLU A 129 -2.62 -4.24 -6.41
C GLU A 129 -2.21 -5.29 -5.37
N ASN A 130 -1.26 -4.95 -4.49
CA ASN A 130 -0.78 -5.87 -3.46
C ASN A 130 -1.84 -6.18 -2.39
N ILE A 131 -2.62 -5.19 -1.96
CA ILE A 131 -3.71 -5.38 -1.00
C ILE A 131 -4.79 -6.28 -1.60
N ASN A 132 -5.16 -6.09 -2.86
CA ASN A 132 -6.16 -6.94 -3.53
C ASN A 132 -5.68 -8.39 -3.65
N LEU A 133 -4.42 -8.58 -4.03
CA LEU A 133 -3.81 -9.90 -4.11
C LEU A 133 -3.79 -10.58 -2.74
N LEU A 134 -3.28 -9.91 -1.71
CA LEU A 134 -3.26 -10.45 -0.34
C LEU A 134 -4.67 -10.72 0.21
N SER A 135 -5.64 -9.84 -0.08
CA SER A 135 -7.05 -10.04 0.30
C SER A 135 -7.60 -11.35 -0.29
N SER A 136 -7.33 -11.58 -1.58
CA SER A 136 -7.74 -12.79 -2.30
C SER A 136 -7.05 -14.04 -1.74
N VAL A 137 -5.73 -13.99 -1.53
CA VAL A 137 -4.92 -15.12 -1.03
C VAL A 137 -5.38 -15.57 0.34
N TYR A 138 -5.48 -14.62 1.27
CA TYR A 138 -5.73 -14.93 2.67
C TYR A 138 -7.23 -15.02 3.00
N GLY A 139 -8.12 -14.65 2.08
CA GLY A 139 -9.56 -14.56 2.31
C GLY A 139 -9.88 -13.58 3.43
N ILE A 140 -9.31 -12.38 3.35
CA ILE A 140 -9.50 -11.26 4.27
C ILE A 140 -9.91 -10.02 3.49
N ILE A 141 -10.60 -9.09 4.14
CA ILE A 141 -11.18 -7.90 3.49
C ILE A 141 -10.38 -6.66 3.92
N PHE A 142 -9.98 -5.86 2.94
CA PHE A 142 -9.58 -4.47 3.15
C PHE A 142 -10.81 -3.57 2.95
N THR A 143 -11.23 -2.87 3.99
CA THR A 143 -12.54 -2.21 4.08
C THR A 143 -12.57 -0.81 3.44
N LYS A 144 -11.40 -0.25 3.12
CA LYS A 144 -11.29 1.13 2.62
C LYS A 144 -11.06 1.15 1.11
N THR A 145 -11.66 2.11 0.43
CA THR A 145 -11.39 2.35 -0.98
C THR A 145 -10.15 3.21 -1.13
N ILE A 146 -9.13 2.71 -1.84
CA ILE A 146 -7.95 3.50 -2.22
C ILE A 146 -8.29 4.31 -3.47
N PRO A 147 -8.37 5.66 -3.40
CA PRO A 147 -8.87 6.47 -4.50
C PRO A 147 -8.09 6.27 -5.81
N THR A 148 -8.81 6.21 -6.93
CA THR A 148 -8.30 6.01 -8.30
C THR A 148 -8.29 7.29 -9.14
N GLU A 149 -9.05 8.29 -8.73
CA GLU A 149 -9.15 9.60 -9.39
C GLU A 149 -8.20 10.57 -8.71
N TYR A 150 -7.48 11.36 -9.49
CA TYR A 150 -6.30 12.10 -9.03
C TYR A 150 -6.16 13.47 -9.63
#